data_AF-A0A6C0NX92-F1
#
_entry.id   AF-A0A6C0NX92-F1
#
_cell.length_a   1.000
_cell.length_b   1.000
_cell.length_c   1.000
_cell.angle_alpha   90.00
_cell.angle_beta   90.00
_cell.angle_gamma   90.00
#
_symmetry.space_group_name_H-M   'P 1'
#
loop_
_entity.id
_entity.type
_entity.pdbx_description
1 polymer ?
#
loop_
_entity_poly.entity_id
_entity_poly.type
_entity_poly.pdbx_seq_one_letter_code
_entity_poly.pdbx_strand_id
1 'polypeptide(L)'
;MIWALIVLIVFIFQIATILVLEFRRPSKTVAWLLILFVLPIIGFVMYYFLAQEYRRRRTMRRRGVVTEVAKLQALMRCQLVNRLEEMRGKEFRHQERLYQMLQSMTFSPITGCNETKVLTNGEATFTAMLEAIEAARHHVHVEFYTIRDDGIGRKVKEALVRKAREGVEVRVIYDGLGSLELPAAYIRELREAGIETECFLPARVAFFNKRMNYRNHRKIIVVDGLVGFVGGINIGDEYLGGNPKLGFWRDTHLQVEGDAVYFLQEVFMQDWWFTAKKRLSGAAYMPVHACKGKEQMQIVVSGPNDKDAAILECVFAALAVAKKRIYITTPYFIPDPSVLMALRTAALSGVDVRIIIPYIADTKLVLFASLSYVEEMLLAGVRVYRYHKGFVHAKVLIVDELLASVGTANMDMRSFFSNFEINALLFDEGAIQRLEADFWADLAECEEVNRSHFQQRPARQKAGEIVARMLSPLL
;
A
#
# COMPACT_ATOMS: atom_id res chain seq x y z
N MET A 1 -42.08 30.70 -1.01
CA MET A 1 -41.92 30.16 -2.38
C MET A 1 -40.56 30.48 -3.00
N ILE A 2 -40.10 31.75 -2.99
CA ILE A 2 -38.78 32.13 -3.55
C ILE A 2 -37.60 31.40 -2.87
N TRP A 3 -37.60 31.29 -1.54
CA TRP A 3 -36.53 30.58 -0.82
C TRP A 3 -36.43 29.08 -1.17
N ALA A 4 -37.56 28.40 -1.37
CA ALA A 4 -37.56 27.00 -1.78
C ALA A 4 -37.01 26.83 -3.20
N LEU A 5 -37.32 27.78 -4.10
CA LEU A 5 -36.75 27.81 -5.46
C LEU A 5 -35.23 28.04 -5.41
N ILE A 6 -34.75 28.94 -4.56
CA ILE A 6 -33.30 29.19 -4.36
C ILE A 6 -32.62 27.92 -3.87
N VAL A 7 -33.17 27.24 -2.85
CA VAL A 7 -32.61 25.98 -2.33
C VAL A 7 -32.55 24.90 -3.41
N LEU A 8 -33.62 24.75 -4.20
CA LEU A 8 -33.66 23.80 -5.31
C LEU A 8 -32.61 24.11 -6.38
N ILE A 9 -32.46 25.38 -6.77
CA ILE A 9 -31.45 25.81 -7.74
C ILE A 9 -30.03 25.53 -7.23
N VAL A 10 -29.76 25.82 -5.95
CA VAL A 10 -28.47 25.51 -5.33
C VAL A 10 -28.21 24.00 -5.36
N PHE A 11 -29.20 23.19 -5.00
CA PHE A 11 -29.06 21.73 -5.00
C PHE A 11 -28.83 21.15 -6.39
N ILE A 12 -29.56 21.65 -7.41
CA ILE A 12 -29.34 21.27 -8.82
C ILE A 12 -27.92 21.66 -9.26
N PHE A 13 -27.46 22.86 -8.90
CA PHE A 13 -26.10 23.31 -9.23
C PHE A 13 -25.04 22.42 -8.56
N GLN A 14 -25.24 22.03 -7.30
CA GLN A 14 -24.34 21.11 -6.59
C GLN A 14 -24.27 19.74 -7.27
N ILE A 15 -25.42 19.15 -7.62
CA ILE A 15 -25.51 17.88 -8.35
C ILE A 15 -24.80 17.98 -9.71
N ALA A 16 -25.12 19.01 -10.49
CA ALA A 16 -24.50 19.23 -11.80
C ALA A 16 -22.99 19.39 -11.69
N THR A 17 -22.50 20.10 -10.65
CA THR A 17 -21.08 20.25 -10.37
C THR A 17 -20.40 18.90 -10.12
N ILE A 18 -20.99 18.03 -9.29
CA ILE A 18 -20.46 16.69 -9.01
C ILE A 18 -20.45 15.85 -10.30
N LEU A 19 -21.57 15.82 -11.04
CA LEU A 19 -21.69 15.06 -12.29
C LEU A 19 -20.64 15.48 -13.33
N VAL A 20 -20.46 16.79 -13.55
CA VAL A 20 -19.54 17.31 -14.57
C VAL A 20 -18.08 17.09 -14.19
N LEU A 21 -17.74 17.21 -12.90
CA LEU A 21 -16.36 17.07 -12.45
C LEU A 21 -15.92 15.60 -12.32
N GLU A 22 -16.82 14.71 -11.89
CA GLU A 22 -16.54 13.27 -11.67
C GLU A 22 -17.00 12.38 -12.84
N PHE A 23 -17.37 12.93 -14.00
CA PHE A 23 -17.95 12.19 -15.13
C PHE A 23 -17.13 10.96 -15.58
N ARG A 24 -15.81 10.97 -15.36
CA ARG A 24 -14.90 9.85 -15.72
C ARG A 24 -14.95 8.68 -14.74
N ARG A 25 -15.54 8.85 -13.55
CA ARG A 25 -15.61 7.85 -12.51
C ARG A 25 -17.03 7.76 -11.94
N PRO A 26 -17.98 7.15 -12.68
CA PRO A 26 -19.38 7.11 -12.29
C PRO A 26 -19.62 6.60 -10.85
N SER A 27 -18.84 5.62 -10.39
CA SER A 27 -18.97 5.11 -9.03
C SER A 27 -18.64 6.17 -7.96
N LYS A 28 -17.60 6.99 -8.16
CA LYS A 28 -17.28 8.10 -7.24
C LYS A 28 -18.37 9.18 -7.26
N THR A 29 -18.91 9.48 -8.44
CA THR A 29 -20.03 10.40 -8.60
C THR A 29 -21.23 9.97 -7.77
N VAL A 30 -21.63 8.70 -7.85
CA VAL A 30 -22.75 8.16 -7.09
C VAL A 30 -22.52 8.28 -5.58
N ALA A 31 -21.31 7.95 -5.11
CA ALA A 31 -20.97 8.09 -3.69
C ALA A 31 -21.10 9.55 -3.19
N TRP A 32 -20.62 10.51 -3.98
CA TRP A 32 -20.73 11.93 -3.64
C TRP A 32 -22.16 12.46 -3.73
N LEU A 33 -22.96 11.99 -4.70
CA LEU A 33 -24.38 12.33 -4.80
C LEU A 33 -25.17 11.77 -3.61
N LEU A 34 -24.83 10.57 -3.12
CA LEU A 34 -25.44 10.02 -1.91
C LEU A 34 -25.14 10.86 -0.67
N ILE A 35 -23.87 11.24 -0.46
CA ILE A 35 -23.47 12.11 0.65
C ILE A 35 -24.17 13.47 0.55
N LEU A 36 -24.20 14.06 -0.65
CA LEU A 36 -24.90 15.31 -0.91
C LEU A 36 -26.40 15.18 -0.63
N PHE A 37 -27.03 14.08 -1.00
CA PHE A 37 -28.47 13.88 -0.78
C PHE A 37 -28.82 13.79 0.71
N VAL A 38 -28.02 13.06 1.50
CA VAL A 38 -28.24 12.90 2.95
C VAL A 38 -27.85 14.17 3.72
N LEU A 39 -26.78 14.85 3.29
CA LEU A 39 -26.24 16.04 3.93
C LEU A 39 -25.99 17.15 2.88
N PRO A 40 -27.01 17.90 2.43
CA PRO A 40 -26.87 18.83 1.29
C PRO A 40 -25.80 19.91 1.44
N ILE A 41 -25.68 20.49 2.63
CA ILE A 41 -24.68 21.55 2.89
C ILE A 41 -23.31 20.92 3.18
N ILE A 42 -23.26 20.01 4.16
CA ILE A 42 -22.00 19.41 4.61
C ILE A 42 -21.39 18.53 3.51
N GLY A 43 -22.20 17.78 2.78
CA GLY A 43 -21.79 16.91 1.70
C GLY A 43 -21.18 17.65 0.53
N PHE A 44 -21.72 18.82 0.15
CA PHE A 44 -21.09 19.66 -0.88
C PHE A 44 -19.78 20.27 -0.39
N VAL A 45 -19.71 20.69 0.88
CA VAL A 45 -18.47 21.17 1.49
C VAL A 45 -17.42 20.05 1.48
N MET A 46 -17.78 18.85 1.95
CA MET A 46 -16.92 17.67 1.90
C MET A 46 -16.47 17.36 0.47
N TYR A 47 -17.38 17.37 -0.51
CA TYR A 47 -17.05 17.18 -1.91
C TYR A 47 -16.01 18.21 -2.38
N TYR A 48 -16.22 19.48 -2.08
CA TYR A 48 -15.33 20.55 -2.50
C TYR A 48 -13.90 20.42 -1.94
N PHE A 49 -13.73 19.85 -0.74
CA PHE A 49 -12.43 19.69 -0.07
C PHE A 49 -11.78 18.30 -0.28
N LEU A 50 -12.58 17.26 -0.47
CA LEU A 50 -12.11 15.87 -0.54
C LEU A 50 -12.12 15.33 -1.97
N ALA A 51 -13.11 15.67 -2.80
CA ALA A 51 -13.29 15.03 -4.11
C ALA A 51 -12.33 15.53 -5.19
N GLN A 52 -11.92 16.79 -5.12
CA GLN A 52 -11.30 17.44 -6.28
C GLN A 52 -9.94 16.80 -6.61
N GLU A 53 -9.90 16.08 -7.73
CA GLU A 53 -8.67 15.48 -8.25
C GLU A 53 -7.61 16.56 -8.54
N TYR A 54 -6.35 16.22 -8.29
CA TYR A 54 -5.18 17.03 -8.58
C TYR A 54 -5.10 17.39 -10.08
N ARG A 55 -5.78 18.45 -10.51
CA ARG A 55 -5.61 19.07 -11.83
C ARG A 55 -4.36 19.95 -11.85
N ARG A 56 -3.18 19.38 -11.58
CA ARG A 56 -1.88 20.04 -11.86
C ARG A 56 -0.90 19.07 -12.52
N ARG A 57 -1.29 18.61 -13.72
CA ARG A 57 -0.41 17.97 -14.72
C ARG A 57 0.93 18.71 -14.94
N ARG A 58 1.02 20.00 -14.60
CA ARG A 58 2.19 20.85 -14.85
C ARG A 58 3.22 20.92 -13.71
N THR A 59 2.83 20.76 -12.43
CA THR A 59 3.80 20.92 -11.33
C THR A 59 4.54 19.61 -11.01
N MET A 60 3.90 18.46 -11.26
CA MET A 60 4.53 17.12 -11.16
C MET A 60 5.32 16.73 -12.43
N ARG A 61 5.07 17.39 -13.58
CA ARG A 61 5.96 17.29 -14.77
C ARG A 61 7.38 17.77 -14.50
N ARG A 62 7.60 18.49 -13.38
CA ARG A 62 8.92 18.76 -12.79
C ARG A 62 9.37 17.65 -11.78
N ARG A 63 8.91 16.41 -11.96
CA ARG A 63 9.67 15.18 -11.60
C ARG A 63 10.98 15.05 -12.42
N GLY A 64 11.34 16.09 -13.17
CA GLY A 64 12.62 16.25 -13.84
C GLY A 64 13.78 16.05 -12.89
N VAL A 65 14.39 14.88 -13.06
CA VAL A 65 15.81 14.60 -12.82
C VAL A 65 16.18 14.66 -11.34
N VAL A 66 15.72 13.67 -10.56
CA VAL A 66 16.69 12.98 -9.68
C VAL A 66 17.69 12.39 -10.67
N THR A 67 18.96 12.80 -10.56
CA THR A 67 20.01 12.61 -11.58
C THR A 67 19.85 11.30 -12.35
N GLU A 68 19.49 11.40 -13.64
CA GLU A 68 19.56 10.31 -14.63
C GLU A 68 20.86 9.53 -14.44
N VAL A 69 21.94 10.21 -14.09
CA VAL A 69 23.25 9.60 -13.79
C VAL A 69 23.23 8.61 -12.62
N ALA A 70 22.71 8.96 -11.44
CA ALA A 70 22.73 8.06 -10.27
C ALA A 70 21.84 6.84 -10.50
N LYS A 71 20.72 7.05 -11.20
CA LYS A 71 19.80 6.00 -11.61
C LYS A 71 20.39 5.09 -12.69
N LEU A 72 20.98 5.66 -13.73
CA LEU A 72 21.71 4.91 -14.77
C LEU A 72 22.85 4.12 -14.13
N GLN A 73 23.58 4.71 -13.17
CA GLN A 73 24.63 4.01 -12.42
C GLN A 73 24.07 2.84 -11.59
N ALA A 74 22.93 3.00 -10.93
CA ALA A 74 22.26 1.90 -10.24
C ALA A 74 21.84 0.80 -11.22
N LEU A 75 21.17 1.15 -12.33
CA LEU A 75 20.78 0.21 -13.38
C LEU A 75 21.98 -0.52 -14.01
N MET A 76 23.10 0.16 -14.19
CA MET A 76 24.35 -0.44 -14.68
C MET A 76 25.00 -1.41 -13.68
N ARG A 77 24.67 -1.30 -12.38
CA ARG A 77 25.17 -2.19 -11.32
C ARG A 77 24.24 -3.38 -11.08
N CYS A 78 22.95 -3.22 -11.36
CA CYS A 78 21.97 -4.27 -11.14
C CYS A 78 22.12 -5.43 -12.12
N GLN A 79 21.84 -6.64 -11.63
CA GLN A 79 21.52 -7.76 -12.52
C GLN A 79 20.06 -7.64 -12.95
N LEU A 80 19.81 -6.98 -14.07
CA LEU A 80 18.45 -6.83 -14.61
C LEU A 80 18.02 -8.07 -15.40
N VAL A 81 16.76 -8.45 -15.24
CA VAL A 81 16.10 -9.48 -16.04
C VAL A 81 15.44 -8.78 -17.22
N ASN A 82 16.06 -8.87 -18.39
CA ASN A 82 15.64 -8.13 -19.59
C ASN A 82 14.95 -9.03 -20.61
N ARG A 83 15.05 -10.35 -20.46
CA ARG A 83 14.41 -11.32 -21.34
C ARG A 83 13.56 -12.32 -20.56
N LEU A 84 12.51 -12.82 -21.21
CA LEU A 84 11.60 -13.80 -20.59
C LEU A 84 12.35 -15.08 -20.20
N GLU A 85 13.32 -15.50 -21.02
CA GLU A 85 14.12 -16.71 -20.79
C GLU A 85 15.02 -16.60 -19.55
N GLU A 86 15.27 -15.38 -19.07
CA GLU A 86 16.03 -15.13 -17.85
C GLU A 86 15.15 -15.24 -16.60
N MET A 87 13.82 -15.22 -16.74
CA MET A 87 12.89 -15.46 -15.63
C MET A 87 13.08 -16.89 -15.11
N ARG A 88 13.21 -17.03 -13.79
CA ARG A 88 13.52 -18.31 -13.15
C ARG A 88 12.29 -19.13 -12.79
N GLY A 89 11.17 -18.46 -12.55
CA GLY A 89 9.88 -19.12 -12.33
C GLY A 89 9.48 -19.93 -13.55
N LYS A 90 9.35 -21.25 -13.39
CA LYS A 90 8.98 -22.15 -14.50
C LYS A 90 7.65 -21.76 -15.15
N GLU A 91 6.72 -21.26 -14.35
CA GLU A 91 5.39 -20.82 -14.77
C GLU A 91 5.42 -19.57 -15.67
N PHE A 92 6.50 -18.77 -15.66
CA PHE A 92 6.63 -17.60 -16.53
C PHE A 92 6.91 -17.94 -17.99
N ARG A 93 7.40 -19.14 -18.31
CA ARG A 93 7.82 -19.52 -19.68
C ARG A 93 6.72 -19.44 -20.74
N HIS A 94 5.47 -19.30 -20.33
CA HIS A 94 4.29 -19.19 -21.20
C HIS A 94 3.46 -17.94 -20.91
N GLN A 95 4.09 -16.91 -20.34
CA GLN A 95 3.44 -15.70 -19.84
C GLN A 95 4.06 -14.45 -20.47
N GLU A 96 4.29 -14.47 -21.78
CA GLU A 96 4.91 -13.38 -22.53
C GLU A 96 4.16 -12.07 -22.31
N ARG A 97 2.82 -12.10 -22.34
CA ARG A 97 2.00 -10.90 -22.16
C ARG A 97 2.15 -10.30 -20.76
N LEU A 98 2.16 -11.14 -19.72
CA LEU A 98 2.36 -10.67 -18.34
C LEU A 98 3.78 -10.08 -18.19
N TYR A 99 4.79 -10.79 -18.67
CA TYR A 99 6.17 -10.32 -18.62
C TYR A 99 6.36 -8.99 -19.33
N GLN A 100 5.84 -8.84 -20.55
CA GLN A 100 5.94 -7.58 -21.30
C GLN A 100 5.21 -6.43 -20.59
N MET A 101 4.07 -6.71 -19.95
CA MET A 101 3.39 -5.71 -19.12
C MET A 101 4.24 -5.30 -17.92
N LEU A 102 4.80 -6.26 -17.16
CA LEU A 102 5.69 -5.97 -16.03
C LEU A 102 6.91 -5.16 -16.47
N GLN A 103 7.51 -5.47 -17.62
CA GLN A 103 8.64 -4.72 -18.19
C GLN A 103 8.26 -3.32 -18.68
N SER A 104 7.02 -3.11 -19.11
CA SER A 104 6.54 -1.80 -19.56
C SER A 104 6.39 -0.78 -18.42
N MET A 105 6.42 -1.24 -17.16
CA MET A 105 6.37 -0.40 -15.97
C MET A 105 7.66 0.41 -15.86
N THR A 106 7.62 1.58 -16.48
CA THR A 106 8.77 2.47 -16.58
C THR A 106 9.29 2.75 -15.18
N PHE A 107 10.61 2.59 -14.99
CA PHE A 107 11.31 2.84 -13.73
C PHE A 107 11.10 1.79 -12.62
N SER A 108 10.56 0.63 -12.97
CA SER A 108 10.43 -0.53 -12.07
C SER A 108 10.90 -1.79 -12.81
N PRO A 109 12.21 -1.99 -13.05
CA PRO A 109 12.67 -3.19 -13.74
C PRO A 109 12.62 -4.41 -12.81
N ILE A 110 12.61 -5.60 -13.41
CA ILE A 110 12.82 -6.85 -12.67
C ILE A 110 14.31 -6.98 -12.40
N THR A 111 14.65 -6.99 -11.11
CA THR A 111 16.01 -7.21 -10.60
C THR A 111 16.25 -8.69 -10.33
N GLY A 112 17.50 -9.14 -10.38
CA GLY A 112 17.84 -10.58 -10.38
C GLY A 112 18.87 -11.01 -9.34
N CYS A 113 19.51 -10.06 -8.63
CA CYS A 113 20.30 -10.36 -7.44
C CYS A 113 19.62 -9.78 -6.20
N ASN A 114 18.79 -10.59 -5.55
CA ASN A 114 18.18 -10.23 -4.27
C ASN A 114 18.17 -11.40 -3.30
N GLU A 115 18.04 -11.06 -2.03
CA GLU A 115 17.72 -11.96 -0.94
C GLU A 115 16.64 -11.32 -0.07
N THR A 116 15.60 -12.10 0.26
CA THR A 116 14.46 -11.62 1.03
C THR A 116 14.24 -12.44 2.29
N LYS A 117 13.94 -11.73 3.38
CA LYS A 117 13.51 -12.32 4.64
C LYS A 117 12.10 -11.84 4.95
N VAL A 118 11.17 -12.78 5.03
CA VAL A 118 9.76 -12.54 5.38
C VAL A 118 9.63 -12.40 6.90
N LEU A 119 9.07 -11.27 7.35
CA LEU A 119 8.81 -10.92 8.74
C LEU A 119 7.29 -10.89 8.96
N THR A 120 6.79 -11.72 9.88
CA THR A 120 5.36 -12.07 9.95
C THR A 120 4.57 -11.35 11.05
N ASN A 121 5.21 -10.48 11.82
CA ASN A 121 4.55 -9.68 12.85
C ASN A 121 5.41 -8.46 13.23
N GLY A 122 4.89 -7.62 14.13
CA GLY A 122 5.60 -6.46 14.67
C GLY A 122 6.92 -6.82 15.33
N GLU A 123 6.95 -7.85 16.19
CA GLU A 123 8.15 -8.21 16.96
C GLU A 123 9.34 -8.58 16.06
N ALA A 124 9.13 -9.46 15.08
CA ALA A 124 10.15 -9.83 14.10
C ALA A 124 10.58 -8.63 13.24
N THR A 125 9.62 -7.76 12.90
CA THR A 125 9.87 -6.60 12.04
C THR A 125 10.69 -5.54 12.75
N PHE A 126 10.27 -5.10 13.94
CA PHE A 126 10.98 -4.07 14.67
C PHE A 126 12.34 -4.54 15.18
N THR A 127 12.48 -5.81 15.55
CA THR A 127 13.80 -6.39 15.89
C THR A 127 14.76 -6.25 14.71
N ALA A 128 14.37 -6.72 13.52
CA ALA A 128 15.20 -6.62 12.32
C ALA A 128 15.49 -5.17 11.90
N MET A 129 14.49 -4.27 11.99
CA MET A 129 14.66 -2.85 11.68
C MET A 129 15.66 -2.18 12.63
N LEU A 130 15.53 -2.42 13.95
CA LEU A 130 16.43 -1.84 14.94
C LEU A 130 17.86 -2.38 14.77
N GLU A 131 18.03 -3.68 14.54
CA GLU A 131 19.34 -4.28 14.23
C GLU A 131 20.00 -3.63 13.01
N ALA A 132 19.25 -3.44 11.93
CA ALA A 132 19.75 -2.79 10.73
C ALA A 132 20.11 -1.31 10.98
N ILE A 133 19.26 -0.56 11.69
CA ILE A 133 19.53 0.85 12.05
C ILE A 133 20.81 0.96 12.88
N GLU A 134 21.00 0.11 13.88
CA GLU A 134 22.20 0.11 14.73
C GLU A 134 23.47 -0.21 13.92
N ALA A 135 23.35 -1.08 12.92
CA ALA A 135 24.42 -1.44 12.00
C ALA A 135 24.78 -0.33 10.99
N ALA A 136 23.96 0.72 10.84
CA ALA A 136 24.18 1.77 9.84
C ALA A 136 25.54 2.48 10.02
N ARG A 137 26.16 2.86 8.90
CA ARG A 137 27.48 3.51 8.84
C ARG A 137 27.48 4.80 8.03
N HIS A 138 26.58 4.94 7.07
CA HIS A 138 26.53 6.09 6.16
C HIS A 138 25.19 6.84 6.26
N HIS A 139 24.06 6.16 6.05
CA HIS A 139 22.75 6.80 6.14
C HIS A 139 21.61 5.85 6.54
N VAL A 140 20.56 6.44 7.12
CA VAL A 140 19.28 5.78 7.36
C VAL A 140 18.17 6.67 6.82
N HIS A 141 17.42 6.15 5.87
CA HIS A 141 16.24 6.80 5.30
C HIS A 141 14.98 6.08 5.77
N VAL A 142 14.05 6.83 6.36
CA VAL A 142 12.85 6.30 7.02
C VAL A 142 11.63 7.01 6.47
N GLU A 143 10.62 6.26 6.04
CA GLU A 143 9.38 6.79 5.52
C GLU A 143 8.20 5.96 6.00
N PHE A 144 7.25 6.58 6.69
CA PHE A 144 6.07 5.90 7.23
C PHE A 144 4.80 6.76 7.19
N TYR A 145 3.65 6.10 7.01
CA TYR A 145 2.35 6.74 7.14
C TYR A 145 2.08 7.18 8.59
N THR A 146 2.24 6.25 9.53
CA THR A 146 2.03 6.49 10.96
C THR A 146 3.33 6.31 11.75
N ILE A 147 3.65 7.31 12.56
CA ILE A 147 4.66 7.23 13.62
C ILE A 147 3.97 7.67 14.92
N ARG A 148 4.12 6.86 15.98
CA ARG A 148 3.61 7.13 17.32
C ARG A 148 4.73 7.51 18.28
N ASP A 149 4.41 8.31 19.31
CA ASP A 149 5.30 8.58 20.44
C ASP A 149 4.96 7.66 21.63
N ASP A 150 5.14 6.37 21.41
CA ASP A 150 4.85 5.28 22.35
C ASP A 150 6.09 4.41 22.60
N GLY A 151 5.93 3.21 23.18
CA GLY A 151 7.05 2.36 23.59
C GLY A 151 8.00 2.04 22.43
N ILE A 152 7.48 1.47 21.35
CA ILE A 152 8.27 1.12 20.17
C ILE A 152 8.68 2.36 19.37
N GLY A 153 7.82 3.37 19.27
CA GLY A 153 8.15 4.63 18.61
C GLY A 153 9.36 5.32 19.24
N ARG A 154 9.43 5.34 20.57
CA ARG A 154 10.59 5.88 21.30
C ARG A 154 11.84 5.04 21.12
N LYS A 155 11.75 3.71 21.10
CA LYS A 155 12.91 2.84 20.79
C LYS A 155 13.49 3.13 19.40
N VAL A 156 12.63 3.28 18.39
CA VAL A 156 13.07 3.66 17.04
C VAL A 156 13.67 5.07 17.04
N LYS A 157 13.02 6.04 17.68
CA LYS A 157 13.57 7.41 17.86
C LYS A 157 14.98 7.37 18.45
N GLU A 158 15.16 6.64 19.56
CA GLU A 158 16.43 6.57 20.27
C GLU A 158 17.54 5.95 19.41
N ALA A 159 17.24 4.89 18.65
CA ALA A 159 18.19 4.29 17.72
C ALA A 159 18.61 5.31 16.63
N LEU A 160 17.63 5.97 16.00
CA LEU A 160 17.92 7.00 14.99
C LEU A 160 18.74 8.17 15.56
N VAL A 161 18.43 8.63 16.78
CA VAL A 161 19.17 9.69 17.47
C VAL A 161 20.60 9.27 17.78
N ARG A 162 20.84 8.03 18.23
CA ARG A 162 22.19 7.51 18.44
C ARG A 162 23.00 7.55 17.15
N LYS A 163 22.44 7.01 16.05
CA LYS A 163 23.11 7.00 14.74
C LYS A 163 23.42 8.39 14.21
N ALA A 164 22.48 9.33 14.33
CA ALA A 164 22.71 10.71 13.93
C ALA A 164 23.87 11.36 14.71
N ARG A 165 23.96 11.09 16.03
CA ARG A 165 25.06 11.59 16.87
C ARG A 165 26.41 10.94 16.56
N GLU A 166 26.40 9.72 16.02
CA GLU A 166 27.60 9.04 15.50
C GLU A 166 28.03 9.55 14.11
N GLY A 167 27.27 10.48 13.52
CA GLY A 167 27.57 11.09 12.22
C GLY A 167 26.92 10.40 11.03
N VAL A 168 26.02 9.43 11.25
CA VAL A 168 25.21 8.81 10.19
C VAL A 168 24.16 9.80 9.71
N GLU A 169 23.98 9.95 8.39
CA GLU A 169 22.94 10.81 7.85
C GLU A 169 21.55 10.18 8.04
N VAL A 170 20.70 10.78 8.87
CA VAL A 170 19.35 10.25 9.11
C VAL A 170 18.29 11.19 8.55
N ARG A 171 17.37 10.63 7.76
CA ARG A 171 16.24 11.37 7.15
C ARG A 171 14.93 10.66 7.41
N VAL A 172 13.92 11.40 7.88
CA VAL A 172 12.61 10.86 8.23
C VAL A 172 11.50 11.60 7.48
N ILE A 173 10.68 10.86 6.73
CA ILE A 173 9.42 11.34 6.15
C ILE A 173 8.26 10.71 6.92
N TYR A 174 7.31 11.54 7.34
CA TYR A 174 6.08 11.07 7.99
C TYR A 174 4.84 11.71 7.34
N ASP A 175 3.75 10.95 7.19
CA ASP A 175 2.50 11.49 6.63
C ASP A 175 1.79 12.41 7.62
N GLY A 176 1.40 13.59 7.14
CA GLY A 176 0.74 14.60 7.96
C GLY A 176 -0.67 14.25 8.43
N LEU A 177 -1.36 13.31 7.79
CA LEU A 177 -2.64 12.78 8.24
C LEU A 177 -2.45 11.51 9.11
N GLY A 178 -1.59 10.60 8.65
CA GLY A 178 -1.33 9.34 9.33
C GLY A 178 -0.63 9.49 10.69
N SER A 179 0.05 10.63 10.90
CA SER A 179 0.77 10.97 12.13
C SER A 179 0.22 12.23 12.81
N LEU A 180 -1.10 12.49 12.75
CA LEU A 180 -1.73 13.67 13.40
C LEU A 180 -1.42 13.79 14.90
N GLU A 181 -1.37 12.65 15.57
CA GLU A 181 -1.18 12.57 17.02
C GLU A 181 0.30 12.61 17.42
N LEU A 182 1.23 12.69 16.46
CA LEU A 182 2.65 12.79 16.74
C LEU A 182 2.99 14.17 17.31
N PRO A 183 3.51 14.29 18.54
CA PRO A 183 3.76 15.58 19.16
C PRO A 183 4.84 16.38 18.43
N ALA A 184 4.67 17.71 18.35
CA ALA A 184 5.71 18.59 17.81
C ALA A 184 7.05 18.49 18.58
N ALA A 185 6.99 18.13 19.87
CA ALA A 185 8.17 17.87 20.68
C ALA A 185 9.01 16.69 20.16
N TYR A 186 8.36 15.59 19.76
CA TYR A 186 9.03 14.43 19.17
C TYR A 186 9.84 14.82 17.92
N ILE A 187 9.22 15.60 17.02
CA ILE A 187 9.89 16.08 15.80
C ILE A 187 11.03 17.06 16.13
N ARG A 188 10.84 17.93 17.12
CA ARG A 188 11.88 18.86 17.55
C ARG A 188 13.11 18.12 18.11
N GLU A 189 12.91 17.10 18.93
CA GLU A 189 13.99 16.27 19.48
C GLU A 189 14.80 15.56 18.39
N LEU A 190 14.13 15.02 17.35
CA LEU A 190 14.81 14.46 16.18
C LEU A 190 15.71 15.51 15.51
N ARG A 191 15.17 16.71 15.25
CA ARG A 191 15.91 17.80 14.60
C ARG A 191 17.09 18.29 15.44
N GLU A 192 16.92 18.41 16.75
CA GLU A 192 17.97 18.79 17.70
C GLU A 192 19.11 17.75 17.74
N ALA A 193 18.81 16.48 17.46
CA ALA A 193 19.80 15.42 17.31
C ALA A 193 20.51 15.40 15.94
N GLY A 194 20.17 16.31 15.02
CA GLY A 194 20.76 16.38 13.67
C GLY A 194 20.01 15.58 12.60
N ILE A 195 18.83 15.04 12.91
CA ILE A 195 18.01 14.28 11.97
C ILE A 195 17.22 15.24 11.08
N GLU A 196 17.27 15.07 9.76
CA GLU A 196 16.41 15.83 8.85
C GLU A 196 15.01 15.20 8.81
N THR A 197 13.96 15.99 9.09
CA THR A 197 12.59 15.48 9.14
C THR A 197 11.64 16.29 8.26
N GLU A 198 10.86 15.62 7.43
CA GLU A 198 9.88 16.24 6.55
C GLU A 198 8.48 15.64 6.71
N CYS A 199 7.47 16.51 6.65
CA CYS A 199 6.08 16.10 6.73
C CYS A 199 5.47 16.00 5.33
N PHE A 200 5.06 14.80 4.94
CA PHE A 200 4.37 14.57 3.68
C PHE A 200 2.94 15.11 3.75
N LEU A 201 2.65 16.13 2.93
CA LEU A 201 1.35 16.81 2.85
C LEU A 201 0.72 17.11 4.22
N PRO A 202 1.23 18.11 4.97
CA PRO A 202 0.72 18.47 6.29
C PRO A 202 -0.80 18.65 6.31
N ALA A 203 -1.51 18.17 7.34
CA ALA A 203 -2.98 18.14 7.35
C ALA A 203 -3.63 19.48 7.03
N ARG A 204 -3.12 20.59 7.62
CA ARG A 204 -3.61 21.94 7.32
C ARG A 204 -3.41 22.32 5.85
N VAL A 205 -2.23 22.05 5.30
CA VAL A 205 -1.90 22.31 3.89
C VAL A 205 -2.75 21.43 2.98
N ALA A 206 -3.00 20.18 3.36
CA ALA A 206 -3.84 19.25 2.63
C ALA A 206 -5.32 19.68 2.63
N PHE A 207 -5.82 20.17 3.75
CA PHE A 207 -7.17 20.72 3.87
C PHE A 207 -7.36 21.92 2.95
N PHE A 208 -6.50 22.95 3.06
CA PHE A 208 -6.63 24.17 2.24
C PHE A 208 -6.32 23.96 0.75
N ASN A 209 -5.44 23.01 0.41
CA ASN A 209 -5.13 22.67 -0.98
C ASN A 209 -6.03 21.57 -1.56
N LYS A 210 -7.02 21.06 -0.81
CA LYS A 210 -7.96 20.01 -1.23
C LYS A 210 -7.26 18.69 -1.64
N ARG A 211 -6.30 18.26 -0.81
CA ARG A 211 -5.43 17.09 -1.03
C ARG A 211 -5.56 16.06 0.09
N MET A 212 -6.69 16.02 0.78
CA MET A 212 -6.88 15.12 1.91
C MET A 212 -6.84 13.64 1.49
N ASN A 213 -7.36 13.32 0.31
CA ASN A 213 -7.36 11.95 -0.23
C ASN A 213 -5.98 11.45 -0.67
N TYR A 214 -4.99 12.32 -0.81
CA TYR A 214 -3.64 11.96 -1.23
C TYR A 214 -2.73 11.83 -0.01
N ARG A 215 -2.35 10.60 0.31
CA ARG A 215 -1.58 10.25 1.49
C ARG A 215 -0.40 9.37 1.12
N ASN A 216 0.72 9.55 1.80
CA ASN A 216 1.83 8.64 1.64
C ASN A 216 1.61 7.43 2.54
N HIS A 217 1.30 6.30 1.91
CA HIS A 217 1.02 5.06 2.61
C HIS A 217 2.20 4.07 2.52
N ARG A 218 3.34 4.52 2.02
CA ARG A 218 4.58 3.74 1.94
C ARG A 218 5.19 3.59 3.33
N LYS A 219 5.83 2.46 3.55
CA LYS A 219 6.56 2.10 4.77
C LYS A 219 7.90 1.56 4.30
N ILE A 220 8.90 2.44 4.29
CA ILE A 220 10.23 2.17 3.74
C ILE A 220 11.26 2.50 4.79
N ILE A 221 12.22 1.59 4.99
CA ILE A 221 13.50 1.91 5.60
C ILE A 221 14.59 1.50 4.62
N VAL A 222 15.55 2.38 4.38
CA VAL A 222 16.79 2.02 3.66
C VAL A 222 17.97 2.36 4.56
N VAL A 223 18.80 1.36 4.84
CA VAL A 223 20.04 1.47 5.59
C VAL A 223 21.21 1.33 4.64
N ASP A 224 22.03 2.37 4.57
CA ASP A 224 23.25 2.46 3.77
C ASP A 224 23.08 2.19 2.27
N GLY A 225 21.85 2.10 1.76
CA GLY A 225 21.57 1.67 0.39
C GLY A 225 21.84 0.18 0.16
N LEU A 226 21.98 -0.61 1.23
CA LEU A 226 22.34 -2.03 1.22
C LEU A 226 21.25 -2.94 1.78
N VAL A 227 20.52 -2.46 2.80
CA VAL A 227 19.40 -3.18 3.41
C VAL A 227 18.14 -2.32 3.29
N GLY A 228 17.06 -2.92 2.80
CA GLY A 228 15.77 -2.27 2.63
C GLY A 228 14.65 -2.98 3.40
N PHE A 229 13.63 -2.23 3.81
CA PHE A 229 12.42 -2.75 4.42
C PHE A 229 11.18 -2.24 3.68
N VAL A 230 10.21 -3.11 3.42
CA VAL A 230 8.91 -2.76 2.82
C VAL A 230 7.80 -3.71 3.27
N GLY A 231 6.61 -3.18 3.59
CA GLY A 231 5.47 -4.01 4.01
C GLY A 231 4.37 -3.23 4.75
N GLY A 232 3.46 -3.92 5.44
CA GLY A 232 2.23 -3.31 5.96
C GLY A 232 2.32 -2.59 7.32
N ILE A 233 3.38 -2.84 8.09
CA ILE A 233 3.56 -2.38 9.48
C ILE A 233 3.94 -0.90 9.55
N ASN A 234 3.29 -0.12 10.42
CA ASN A 234 3.73 1.24 10.80
C ASN A 234 4.48 1.23 12.14
N ILE A 235 4.96 2.39 12.60
CA ILE A 235 5.63 2.52 13.90
C ILE A 235 4.60 2.88 14.98
N GLY A 236 4.27 1.90 15.83
CA GLY A 236 3.40 2.06 17.00
C GLY A 236 3.18 0.75 17.78
N ASP A 237 2.84 0.86 19.07
CA ASP A 237 2.66 -0.28 19.98
C ASP A 237 1.48 -1.16 19.58
N GLU A 238 0.51 -0.65 18.81
CA GLU A 238 -0.59 -1.46 18.27
C GLU A 238 -0.10 -2.60 17.36
N TYR A 239 1.01 -2.41 16.65
CA TYR A 239 1.62 -3.42 15.78
C TYR A 239 2.35 -4.51 16.57
N LEU A 240 2.60 -4.28 17.86
CA LEU A 240 3.09 -5.27 18.82
C LEU A 240 1.93 -5.96 19.58
N GLY A 241 0.68 -5.69 19.21
CA GLY A 241 -0.49 -6.20 19.92
C GLY A 241 -0.87 -5.40 21.16
N GLY A 242 -0.37 -4.17 21.31
CA GLY A 242 -0.67 -3.28 22.42
C GLY A 242 -2.11 -2.75 22.45
N ASN A 243 -2.91 -2.98 21.41
CA ASN A 243 -4.31 -2.58 21.36
C ASN A 243 -5.22 -3.74 21.84
N PRO A 244 -5.86 -3.63 23.02
CA PRO A 244 -6.66 -4.73 23.60
C PRO A 244 -7.92 -5.07 22.79
N LYS A 245 -8.41 -4.14 21.96
CA LYS A 245 -9.58 -4.36 21.10
C LYS A 245 -9.20 -5.17 19.85
N LEU A 246 -8.03 -4.92 19.28
CA LEU A 246 -7.57 -5.57 18.05
C LEU A 246 -6.79 -6.86 18.33
N GLY A 247 -6.17 -6.97 19.51
CA GLY A 247 -5.39 -8.14 19.90
C GLY A 247 -4.12 -8.27 19.06
N PHE A 248 -3.76 -9.50 18.71
CA PHE A 248 -2.57 -9.79 17.90
C PHE A 248 -2.66 -9.10 16.53
N TRP A 249 -1.65 -8.29 16.21
CA TRP A 249 -1.55 -7.63 14.91
C TRP A 249 -0.76 -8.49 13.94
N ARG A 250 -1.47 -9.17 13.03
CA ARG A 250 -0.87 -10.02 12.00
C ARG A 250 -0.61 -9.22 10.73
N ASP A 251 0.64 -9.03 10.37
CA ASP A 251 1.03 -8.28 9.17
C ASP A 251 2.33 -8.84 8.58
N THR A 252 2.62 -8.55 7.32
CA THR A 252 3.80 -9.07 6.62
C THR A 252 4.69 -7.91 6.16
N HIS A 253 5.97 -8.02 6.47
CA HIS A 253 7.04 -7.11 6.06
C HIS A 253 8.18 -7.90 5.42
N LEU A 254 8.90 -7.28 4.49
CA LEU A 254 10.11 -7.84 3.89
C LEU A 254 11.31 -7.05 4.35
N GLN A 255 12.36 -7.74 4.78
CA GLN A 255 13.72 -7.23 4.74
C GLN A 255 14.35 -7.72 3.44
N VAL A 256 15.02 -6.82 2.71
CA VAL A 256 15.54 -7.04 1.37
C VAL A 256 17.00 -6.61 1.32
N GLU A 257 17.84 -7.42 0.69
CA GLU A 257 19.22 -7.08 0.34
C GLU A 257 19.43 -7.31 -1.16
N GLY A 258 20.30 -6.50 -1.77
CA GLY A 258 20.61 -6.58 -3.20
C GLY A 258 19.97 -5.49 -4.06
N ASP A 259 19.79 -5.79 -5.34
CA ASP A 259 19.47 -4.83 -6.40
C ASP A 259 18.18 -4.04 -6.11
N ALA A 260 17.17 -4.70 -5.53
CA ALA A 260 15.86 -4.12 -5.22
C ALA A 260 15.94 -2.97 -4.20
N VAL A 261 16.97 -2.95 -3.33
CA VAL A 261 17.17 -1.88 -2.35
C VAL A 261 17.41 -0.54 -3.03
N TYR A 262 18.07 -0.52 -4.20
CA TYR A 262 18.24 0.73 -4.95
C TYR A 262 16.91 1.32 -5.41
N PHE A 263 15.90 0.48 -5.69
CA PHE A 263 14.58 0.97 -6.10
C PHE A 263 13.75 1.44 -4.91
N LEU A 264 13.88 0.80 -3.74
CA LEU A 264 13.34 1.35 -2.49
C LEU A 264 13.95 2.72 -2.16
N GLN A 265 15.27 2.83 -2.31
CA GLN A 265 16.01 4.07 -2.11
C GLN A 265 15.60 5.15 -3.12
N GLU A 266 15.40 4.78 -4.40
CA GLU A 266 14.95 5.73 -5.41
C GLU A 266 13.57 6.31 -5.04
N VAL A 267 12.63 5.45 -4.61
CA VAL A 267 11.31 5.90 -4.17
C VAL A 267 11.43 6.89 -3.01
N PHE A 268 12.23 6.57 -1.99
CA PHE A 268 12.48 7.49 -0.88
C PHE A 268 13.07 8.82 -1.37
N MET A 269 14.08 8.80 -2.25
CA MET A 269 14.72 10.01 -2.77
C MET A 269 13.75 10.88 -3.58
N GLN A 270 12.81 10.27 -4.30
CA GLN A 270 11.76 10.98 -5.02
C GLN A 270 10.77 11.64 -4.05
N ASP A 271 10.36 10.94 -3.00
CA ASP A 271 9.46 11.48 -1.98
C ASP A 271 10.15 12.56 -1.13
N TRP A 272 11.45 12.41 -0.85
CA TRP A 272 12.28 13.45 -0.22
C TRP A 272 12.38 14.70 -1.08
N TRP A 273 12.61 14.56 -2.38
CA TRP A 273 12.56 15.71 -3.30
C TRP A 273 11.17 16.35 -3.31
N PHE A 274 10.11 15.53 -3.26
CA PHE A 274 8.74 16.03 -3.25
C PHE A 274 8.44 16.86 -2.00
N THR A 275 8.92 16.43 -0.82
CA THR A 275 8.69 17.12 0.46
C THR A 275 9.73 18.22 0.71
N ALA A 276 11.00 17.87 0.83
CA ALA A 276 12.11 18.75 1.21
C ALA A 276 12.52 19.76 0.14
N LYS A 277 12.21 19.50 -1.15
CA LYS A 277 12.76 20.24 -2.30
C LYS A 277 14.30 20.22 -2.36
N LYS A 278 14.92 19.22 -1.73
CA LYS A 278 16.36 18.95 -1.76
C LYS A 278 16.63 17.70 -2.58
N ARG A 279 17.59 17.78 -3.50
CA ARG A 279 18.02 16.61 -4.27
C ARG A 279 19.04 15.84 -3.46
N LEU A 280 18.80 14.54 -3.29
CA LEU A 280 19.80 13.59 -2.86
C LEU A 280 20.45 13.04 -4.13
N SER A 281 21.77 13.12 -4.22
CA SER A 281 22.53 12.62 -5.37
C SER A 281 23.92 12.21 -4.92
N GLY A 282 24.41 11.09 -5.45
CA GLY A 282 25.76 10.60 -5.16
C GLY A 282 25.82 9.08 -5.13
N ALA A 283 26.95 8.53 -5.56
CA ALA A 283 27.16 7.07 -5.58
C ALA A 283 27.10 6.44 -4.18
N ALA A 284 27.32 7.22 -3.11
CA ALA A 284 27.28 6.75 -1.73
C ALA A 284 25.88 6.37 -1.23
N TYR A 285 24.81 6.83 -1.88
CA TYR A 285 23.43 6.43 -1.57
C TYR A 285 22.99 5.16 -2.31
N MET A 286 23.78 4.73 -3.30
CA MET A 286 23.56 3.52 -4.10
C MET A 286 24.89 2.75 -4.21
N PRO A 287 25.53 2.37 -3.08
CA PRO A 287 26.86 1.78 -3.10
C PRO A 287 26.83 0.39 -3.72
N VAL A 288 27.96 -0.08 -4.25
CA VAL A 288 28.06 -1.46 -4.75
C VAL A 288 27.80 -2.45 -3.61
N HIS A 289 26.87 -3.37 -3.80
CA HIS A 289 26.61 -4.47 -2.88
C HIS A 289 27.27 -5.78 -3.34
N ALA A 290 27.64 -6.63 -2.39
CA ALA A 290 28.17 -7.97 -2.65
C ALA A 290 27.07 -9.04 -2.62
N CYS A 291 25.88 -8.71 -3.14
CA CYS A 291 24.73 -9.63 -3.18
C CYS A 291 25.14 -11.00 -3.77
N LYS A 292 24.83 -12.05 -3.01
CA LYS A 292 24.99 -13.46 -3.41
C LYS A 292 23.64 -14.16 -3.61
N GLY A 293 22.58 -13.50 -3.18
CA GLY A 293 21.22 -13.89 -3.43
C GLY A 293 20.96 -13.98 -4.93
N LYS A 294 19.90 -14.69 -5.27
CA LYS A 294 19.57 -14.89 -6.68
C LYS A 294 18.09 -14.69 -6.95
N GLU A 295 17.36 -14.12 -6.00
CA GLU A 295 15.93 -13.90 -6.13
C GLU A 295 15.66 -12.77 -7.11
N GLN A 296 14.64 -12.96 -7.93
CA GLN A 296 14.06 -12.02 -8.85
C GLN A 296 12.94 -11.26 -8.15
N MET A 297 13.06 -9.94 -8.14
CA MET A 297 12.10 -9.04 -7.50
C MET A 297 11.84 -7.81 -8.37
N GLN A 298 10.63 -7.27 -8.28
CA GLN A 298 10.28 -5.99 -8.87
C GLN A 298 9.59 -5.10 -7.82
N ILE A 299 10.07 -3.87 -7.66
CA ILE A 299 9.48 -2.87 -6.76
C ILE A 299 8.50 -2.00 -7.55
N VAL A 300 7.20 -2.24 -7.38
CA VAL A 300 6.13 -1.52 -8.08
C VAL A 300 5.55 -0.43 -7.19
N VAL A 301 5.42 0.77 -7.73
CA VAL A 301 4.80 1.91 -7.03
C VAL A 301 3.55 2.36 -7.75
N SER A 302 2.58 2.85 -6.98
CA SER A 302 1.45 3.61 -7.51
C SER A 302 1.31 4.93 -6.78
N GLY A 303 0.62 5.87 -7.42
CA GLY A 303 0.26 7.15 -6.84
C GLY A 303 -0.82 7.86 -7.65
N PRO A 304 -1.48 8.86 -7.06
CA PRO A 304 -2.65 9.54 -7.63
C PRO A 304 -2.42 10.31 -8.95
N ASN A 305 -1.19 10.35 -9.46
CA ASN A 305 -0.80 11.06 -10.68
C ASN A 305 -0.07 10.17 -11.69
N ASP A 306 0.08 8.89 -11.41
CA ASP A 306 0.60 7.95 -12.39
C ASP A 306 -0.54 7.68 -13.39
N LYS A 307 -0.20 7.70 -14.69
CA LYS A 307 -1.21 7.53 -15.76
C LYS A 307 -1.85 6.14 -15.70
N ASP A 308 -1.11 5.20 -15.14
CA ASP A 308 -1.36 3.79 -15.11
C ASP A 308 -1.42 3.40 -13.63
N ALA A 309 -2.49 2.71 -13.22
CA ALA A 309 -2.66 2.27 -11.85
C ALA A 309 -1.80 1.01 -11.65
N ALA A 310 -0.47 1.17 -11.67
CA ALA A 310 0.48 0.07 -11.89
C ALA A 310 0.26 -1.14 -10.96
N ILE A 311 0.01 -0.91 -9.67
CA ILE A 311 -0.30 -2.00 -8.72
C ILE A 311 -1.63 -2.69 -9.08
N LEU A 312 -2.68 -1.95 -9.45
CA LEU A 312 -3.95 -2.53 -9.90
C LEU A 312 -3.76 -3.35 -11.18
N GLU A 313 -2.99 -2.84 -12.15
CA GLU A 313 -2.69 -3.53 -13.40
C GLU A 313 -1.89 -4.82 -13.15
N CYS A 314 -0.89 -4.78 -12.26
CA CYS A 314 -0.18 -5.97 -11.78
C CYS A 314 -1.13 -7.01 -11.19
N VAL A 315 -1.96 -6.59 -10.24
CA VAL A 315 -2.91 -7.48 -9.57
C VAL A 315 -3.87 -8.09 -10.60
N PHE A 316 -4.50 -7.26 -11.44
CA PHE A 316 -5.42 -7.73 -12.47
C PHE A 316 -4.75 -8.73 -13.43
N ALA A 317 -3.57 -8.39 -13.95
CA ALA A 317 -2.87 -9.24 -14.92
C ALA A 317 -2.45 -10.58 -14.30
N ALA A 318 -1.96 -10.57 -13.06
CA ALA A 318 -1.62 -11.79 -12.33
C ALA A 318 -2.85 -12.70 -12.14
N LEU A 319 -3.96 -12.13 -11.67
CA LEU A 319 -5.21 -12.86 -11.47
C LEU A 319 -5.77 -13.42 -12.79
N ALA A 320 -5.64 -12.67 -13.88
CA ALA A 320 -6.16 -13.07 -15.20
C ALA A 320 -5.42 -14.26 -15.82
N VAL A 321 -4.17 -14.53 -15.41
CA VAL A 321 -3.37 -15.65 -15.94
C VAL A 321 -3.24 -16.82 -14.97
N ALA A 322 -3.88 -16.74 -13.79
CA ALA A 322 -3.85 -17.78 -12.78
C ALA A 322 -4.44 -19.09 -13.29
N LYS A 323 -3.79 -20.21 -12.98
CA LYS A 323 -4.17 -21.55 -13.45
C LYS A 323 -4.53 -22.52 -12.33
N LYS A 324 -3.94 -22.39 -11.15
CA LYS A 324 -4.08 -23.38 -10.05
C LYS A 324 -4.71 -22.75 -8.82
N ARG A 325 -4.17 -21.62 -8.34
CA ARG A 325 -4.56 -21.01 -7.06
C ARG A 325 -4.31 -19.51 -7.01
N ILE A 326 -5.18 -18.82 -6.27
CA ILE A 326 -5.06 -17.41 -5.90
C ILE A 326 -5.32 -17.29 -4.41
N TYR A 327 -4.32 -16.88 -3.64
CA TYR A 327 -4.45 -16.65 -2.19
C TYR A 327 -4.25 -15.17 -1.87
N ILE A 328 -5.21 -14.58 -1.17
CA ILE A 328 -5.20 -13.16 -0.80
C ILE A 328 -5.36 -13.04 0.70
N THR A 329 -4.49 -12.25 1.32
CA THR A 329 -4.70 -11.74 2.68
C THR A 329 -4.75 -10.23 2.61
N THR A 330 -5.84 -9.63 3.09
CA THR A 330 -6.00 -8.18 3.06
C THR A 330 -6.90 -7.71 4.20
N PRO A 331 -6.60 -6.57 4.87
CA PRO A 331 -7.52 -6.04 5.87
C PRO A 331 -8.81 -5.51 5.26
N TYR A 332 -8.74 -4.99 4.04
CA TYR A 332 -9.84 -4.30 3.36
C TYR A 332 -10.04 -4.91 1.98
N PHE A 333 -11.12 -5.66 1.82
CA PHE A 333 -11.48 -6.31 0.57
C PHE A 333 -12.60 -5.51 -0.13
N ILE A 334 -12.20 -4.41 -0.77
CA ILE A 334 -13.10 -3.48 -1.48
C ILE A 334 -12.60 -3.38 -2.94
N PRO A 335 -12.58 -4.50 -3.68
CA PRO A 335 -11.84 -4.59 -4.93
C PRO A 335 -12.41 -3.69 -6.03
N ASP A 336 -11.51 -3.26 -6.92
CA ASP A 336 -11.89 -2.67 -8.21
C ASP A 336 -12.73 -3.67 -9.05
N PRO A 337 -13.69 -3.22 -9.88
CA PRO A 337 -14.50 -4.10 -10.70
C PRO A 337 -13.68 -5.05 -11.60
N SER A 338 -12.50 -4.63 -12.06
CA SER A 338 -11.60 -5.50 -12.85
C SER A 338 -11.04 -6.65 -12.01
N VAL A 339 -10.61 -6.38 -10.78
CA VAL A 339 -10.14 -7.38 -9.81
C VAL A 339 -11.28 -8.31 -9.42
N LEU A 340 -12.45 -7.75 -9.13
CA LEU A 340 -13.65 -8.52 -8.80
C LEU A 340 -14.02 -9.49 -9.94
N MET A 341 -14.01 -9.01 -11.18
CA MET A 341 -14.27 -9.81 -12.37
C MET A 341 -13.21 -10.90 -12.58
N ALA A 342 -11.93 -10.58 -12.39
CA ALA A 342 -10.83 -11.53 -12.52
C ALA A 342 -10.94 -12.66 -11.50
N LEU A 343 -11.20 -12.35 -10.22
CA LEU A 343 -11.38 -13.35 -9.17
C LEU A 343 -12.56 -14.28 -9.45
N ARG A 344 -13.71 -13.70 -9.86
CA ARG A 344 -14.89 -14.48 -10.24
C ARG A 344 -14.60 -15.40 -11.43
N THR A 345 -13.93 -14.89 -12.45
CA THR A 345 -13.60 -15.65 -13.65
C THR A 345 -12.66 -16.79 -13.34
N ALA A 346 -11.63 -16.54 -12.51
CA ALA A 346 -10.68 -17.58 -12.08
C ALA A 346 -11.39 -18.69 -11.30
N ALA A 347 -12.21 -18.34 -10.30
CA ALA A 347 -12.96 -19.30 -9.49
C ALA A 347 -13.92 -20.14 -10.34
N LEU A 348 -14.69 -19.50 -11.25
CA LEU A 348 -15.58 -20.19 -12.18
C LEU A 348 -14.83 -21.10 -13.17
N SER A 349 -13.55 -20.81 -13.43
CA SER A 349 -12.68 -21.64 -14.28
C SER A 349 -11.99 -22.79 -13.52
N GLY A 350 -12.28 -22.96 -12.22
CA GLY A 350 -11.74 -24.04 -11.40
C GLY A 350 -10.45 -23.71 -10.64
N VAL A 351 -10.01 -22.45 -10.64
CA VAL A 351 -8.86 -22.00 -9.82
C VAL A 351 -9.25 -21.97 -8.34
N ASP A 352 -8.40 -22.47 -7.43
CA ASP A 352 -8.62 -22.40 -5.97
C ASP A 352 -8.39 -20.97 -5.48
N VAL A 353 -9.47 -20.20 -5.31
CA VAL A 353 -9.41 -18.82 -4.84
C VAL A 353 -9.77 -18.76 -3.35
N ARG A 354 -8.82 -18.31 -2.52
CA ARG A 354 -9.00 -18.16 -1.06
C ARG A 354 -8.64 -16.76 -0.58
N ILE A 355 -9.50 -16.18 0.23
CA ILE A 355 -9.33 -14.81 0.73
C ILE A 355 -9.46 -14.79 2.26
N ILE A 356 -8.41 -14.34 2.94
CA ILE A 356 -8.41 -14.06 4.38
C ILE A 356 -8.70 -12.57 4.60
N ILE A 357 -9.75 -12.29 5.38
CA ILE A 357 -10.15 -10.94 5.81
C ILE A 357 -10.29 -10.90 7.35
N PRO A 358 -10.35 -9.71 7.96
CA PRO A 358 -10.47 -9.62 9.41
C PRO A 358 -11.82 -10.10 9.97
N TYR A 359 -11.79 -10.80 11.12
CA TYR A 359 -12.97 -10.95 11.95
C TYR A 359 -13.24 -9.67 12.75
N ILE A 360 -12.21 -9.19 13.47
CA ILE A 360 -12.20 -7.92 14.19
C ILE A 360 -11.71 -6.83 13.24
N ALA A 361 -12.34 -5.65 13.24
CA ALA A 361 -11.92 -4.52 12.42
C ALA A 361 -11.57 -3.29 13.26
N ASP A 362 -10.61 -2.53 12.75
CA ASP A 362 -10.30 -1.16 13.19
C ASP A 362 -11.50 -0.24 12.97
N THR A 363 -12.16 -0.35 11.81
CA THR A 363 -13.27 0.51 11.37
C THR A 363 -14.48 -0.30 10.89
N LYS A 364 -15.64 -0.11 11.54
CA LYS A 364 -16.90 -0.84 11.19
C LYS A 364 -17.39 -0.56 9.77
N LEU A 365 -17.24 0.68 9.28
CA LEU A 365 -17.67 1.05 7.93
C LEU A 365 -16.90 0.26 6.86
N VAL A 366 -15.58 0.16 7.03
CA VAL A 366 -14.69 -0.57 6.10
C VAL A 366 -14.95 -2.07 6.16
N LEU A 367 -15.26 -2.61 7.35
CA LEU A 367 -15.69 -4.00 7.51
C LEU A 367 -16.99 -4.26 6.75
N PHE A 368 -18.02 -3.43 6.91
CA PHE A 368 -19.27 -3.60 6.15
C PHE A 368 -19.08 -3.44 4.65
N ALA A 369 -18.21 -2.53 4.21
CA ALA A 369 -17.86 -2.43 2.79
C ALA A 369 -17.20 -3.73 2.29
N SER A 370 -16.27 -4.31 3.06
CA SER A 370 -15.63 -5.59 2.71
C SER A 370 -16.65 -6.75 2.64
N LEU A 371 -17.50 -6.87 3.67
CA LEU A 371 -18.54 -7.90 3.74
C LEU A 371 -19.57 -7.78 2.60
N SER A 372 -19.78 -6.58 2.06
CA SER A 372 -20.70 -6.36 0.94
C SER A 372 -20.29 -7.06 -0.37
N TYR A 373 -19.02 -7.45 -0.52
CA TYR A 373 -18.51 -8.21 -1.67
C TYR A 373 -18.46 -9.72 -1.42
N VAL A 374 -18.52 -10.16 -0.16
CA VAL A 374 -18.31 -11.57 0.22
C VAL A 374 -19.38 -12.48 -0.40
N GLU A 375 -20.66 -12.10 -0.35
CA GLU A 375 -21.73 -12.94 -0.91
C GLU A 375 -21.53 -13.19 -2.42
N GLU A 376 -21.10 -12.17 -3.16
CA GLU A 376 -20.80 -12.28 -4.59
C GLU A 376 -19.61 -13.21 -4.86
N MET A 377 -18.59 -13.19 -4.00
CA MET A 377 -17.43 -14.08 -4.07
C MET A 377 -17.82 -15.53 -3.77
N LEU A 378 -18.57 -15.77 -2.69
CA LEU A 378 -19.04 -17.11 -2.33
C LEU A 378 -19.93 -17.71 -3.43
N LEU A 379 -20.72 -16.90 -4.13
CA LEU A 379 -21.53 -17.33 -5.27
C LEU A 379 -20.68 -17.79 -6.47
N ALA A 380 -19.51 -17.20 -6.67
CA ALA A 380 -18.58 -17.55 -7.75
C ALA A 380 -17.66 -18.75 -7.42
N GLY A 381 -17.75 -19.30 -6.20
CA GLY A 381 -16.91 -20.42 -5.75
C GLY A 381 -15.63 -20.00 -5.03
N VAL A 382 -15.44 -18.70 -4.77
CA VAL A 382 -14.33 -18.21 -3.93
C VAL A 382 -14.58 -18.58 -2.47
N ARG A 383 -13.53 -19.03 -1.77
CA ARG A 383 -13.60 -19.35 -0.34
C ARG A 383 -13.09 -18.17 0.48
N VAL A 384 -13.92 -17.65 1.38
CA VAL A 384 -13.58 -16.49 2.21
C VAL A 384 -13.45 -16.94 3.66
N TYR A 385 -12.42 -16.45 4.34
CA TYR A 385 -12.03 -16.83 5.70
C TYR A 385 -11.90 -15.58 6.56
N ARG A 386 -12.39 -15.65 7.80
CA ARG A 386 -12.30 -14.57 8.78
C ARG A 386 -11.27 -14.91 9.84
N TYR A 387 -10.26 -14.07 10.01
CA TYR A 387 -9.16 -14.28 10.95
C TYR A 387 -9.53 -13.93 12.39
N HIS A 388 -9.39 -14.88 13.34
CA HIS A 388 -9.88 -14.74 14.72
C HIS A 388 -8.82 -14.43 15.77
N LYS A 389 -7.55 -14.73 15.53
CA LYS A 389 -6.47 -14.52 16.53
C LYS A 389 -6.24 -13.05 16.88
N GLY A 390 -6.70 -12.13 16.04
CA GLY A 390 -6.63 -10.70 16.26
C GLY A 390 -7.01 -9.92 15.01
N PHE A 391 -6.22 -8.91 14.65
CA PHE A 391 -6.40 -8.11 13.45
C PHE A 391 -5.38 -8.50 12.38
N VAL A 392 -5.87 -9.01 11.24
CA VAL A 392 -5.04 -9.28 10.07
C VAL A 392 -4.96 -8.03 9.19
N HIS A 393 -3.75 -7.50 9.05
CA HIS A 393 -3.44 -6.31 8.27
C HIS A 393 -2.38 -6.59 7.20
N ALA A 394 -2.01 -7.85 6.96
CA ALA A 394 -1.15 -8.21 5.84
C ALA A 394 -1.79 -7.83 4.49
N LYS A 395 -0.96 -7.44 3.52
CA LYS A 395 -1.37 -7.20 2.12
C LYS A 395 -0.57 -8.13 1.22
N VAL A 396 -1.05 -9.37 1.15
CA VAL A 396 -0.37 -10.46 0.46
C VAL A 396 -1.26 -10.99 -0.65
N LEU A 397 -0.69 -11.13 -1.84
CA LEU A 397 -1.28 -11.84 -2.98
C LEU A 397 -0.31 -12.94 -3.40
N ILE A 398 -0.79 -14.16 -3.58
CA ILE A 398 -0.04 -15.29 -4.13
C ILE A 398 -0.84 -15.81 -5.33
N VAL A 399 -0.18 -15.95 -6.47
CA VAL A 399 -0.76 -16.52 -7.69
C VAL A 399 0.12 -17.67 -8.14
N ASP A 400 -0.43 -18.89 -8.09
CA ASP A 400 0.25 -20.13 -8.46
C ASP A 400 1.65 -20.25 -7.80
N GLU A 401 2.60 -20.84 -8.54
CA GLU A 401 4.04 -20.68 -8.34
C GLU A 401 4.59 -19.59 -9.29
N LEU A 402 3.73 -18.68 -9.74
CA LEU A 402 4.04 -17.63 -10.70
C LEU A 402 4.62 -16.40 -10.01
N LEU A 403 3.86 -15.79 -9.09
CA LEU A 403 4.32 -14.61 -8.35
C LEU A 403 3.63 -14.47 -6.99
N ALA A 404 4.30 -13.77 -6.09
CA ALA A 404 3.69 -13.22 -4.88
C ALA A 404 3.90 -11.71 -4.80
N SER A 405 3.00 -11.01 -4.11
CA SER A 405 3.11 -9.58 -3.83
C SER A 405 2.99 -9.32 -2.34
N VAL A 406 3.91 -8.53 -1.79
CA VAL A 406 3.87 -8.02 -0.41
C VAL A 406 4.12 -6.52 -0.47
N GLY A 407 3.35 -5.72 0.27
CA GLY A 407 3.55 -4.28 0.25
C GLY A 407 2.59 -3.52 1.13
N THR A 408 2.29 -2.30 0.70
CA THR A 408 1.45 -1.37 1.46
C THR A 408 0.02 -1.29 0.94
N ALA A 409 -0.19 -1.60 -0.34
CA ALA A 409 -1.48 -1.46 -1.00
C ALA A 409 -2.50 -2.50 -0.51
N ASN A 410 -3.62 -2.04 0.02
CA ASN A 410 -4.76 -2.92 0.31
C ASN A 410 -5.48 -3.31 -0.98
N MET A 411 -6.40 -4.28 -0.88
CA MET A 411 -7.29 -4.64 -1.98
C MET A 411 -8.49 -3.69 -2.05
N ASP A 412 -8.24 -2.38 -2.06
CA ASP A 412 -9.24 -1.31 -2.03
C ASP A 412 -9.01 -0.20 -3.07
N MET A 413 -10.09 0.52 -3.39
CA MET A 413 -10.09 1.60 -4.38
C MET A 413 -9.13 2.73 -4.02
N ARG A 414 -9.03 3.06 -2.73
CA ARG A 414 -8.15 4.14 -2.27
C ARG A 414 -6.68 3.83 -2.46
N SER A 415 -6.24 2.60 -2.18
CA SER A 415 -4.86 2.13 -2.41
C SER A 415 -4.52 2.14 -3.89
N PHE A 416 -5.46 1.69 -4.74
CA PHE A 416 -5.22 1.64 -6.19
C PHE A 416 -5.17 3.01 -6.86
N PHE A 417 -5.94 4.00 -6.38
CA PHE A 417 -6.13 5.25 -7.12
C PHE A 417 -5.71 6.54 -6.40
N SER A 418 -5.56 6.52 -5.08
CA SER A 418 -5.49 7.77 -4.29
C SER A 418 -4.25 7.85 -3.40
N ASN A 419 -3.85 6.75 -2.76
CA ASN A 419 -2.65 6.72 -1.94
C ASN A 419 -1.39 6.59 -2.80
N PHE A 420 -0.27 7.05 -2.27
CA PHE A 420 1.04 6.60 -2.72
C PHE A 420 1.33 5.27 -2.04
N GLU A 421 1.48 4.21 -2.83
CA GLU A 421 1.69 2.85 -2.35
C GLU A 421 2.98 2.27 -2.96
N ILE A 422 3.45 1.17 -2.39
CA ILE A 422 4.60 0.41 -2.85
C ILE A 422 4.41 -1.08 -2.55
N ASN A 423 4.64 -1.92 -3.55
CA ASN A 423 4.64 -3.38 -3.42
C ASN A 423 5.93 -3.97 -4.00
N ALA A 424 6.43 -5.01 -3.33
CA ALA A 424 7.44 -5.90 -3.88
C ALA A 424 6.75 -7.10 -4.53
N LEU A 425 7.05 -7.36 -5.79
CA LEU A 425 6.69 -8.59 -6.49
C LEU A 425 7.85 -9.57 -6.40
N LEU A 426 7.56 -10.79 -5.97
CA LEU A 426 8.49 -11.90 -5.78
C LEU A 426 8.18 -12.95 -6.84
N PHE A 427 9.21 -13.43 -7.54
CA PHE A 427 9.05 -14.41 -8.62
C PHE A 427 9.68 -15.77 -8.33
N ASP A 428 10.45 -15.89 -7.25
CA ASP A 428 11.11 -17.15 -6.88
C ASP A 428 10.22 -18.05 -6.04
N GLU A 429 10.25 -19.33 -6.41
CA GLU A 429 9.46 -20.39 -5.79
C GLU A 429 9.68 -20.48 -4.27
N GLY A 430 10.92 -20.30 -3.80
CA GLY A 430 11.24 -20.34 -2.36
C GLY A 430 10.53 -19.24 -1.56
N ALA A 431 10.54 -18.01 -2.06
CA ALA A 431 9.86 -16.88 -1.42
C ALA A 431 8.33 -17.05 -1.48
N ILE A 432 7.80 -17.53 -2.61
CA ILE A 432 6.37 -17.82 -2.77
C ILE A 432 5.92 -18.91 -1.79
N GLN A 433 6.65 -20.03 -1.70
CA GLN A 433 6.35 -21.12 -0.76
C GLN A 433 6.46 -20.67 0.70
N ARG A 434 7.43 -19.81 1.03
CA ARG A 434 7.56 -19.22 2.37
C ARG A 434 6.32 -18.42 2.75
N LEU A 435 5.80 -17.58 1.84
CA LEU A 435 4.58 -16.80 2.05
C LEU A 435 3.32 -17.68 2.07
N GLU A 436 3.30 -18.73 1.26
CA GLU A 436 2.21 -19.71 1.27
C GLU A 436 2.15 -20.46 2.61
N ALA A 437 3.29 -20.84 3.19
CA ALA A 437 3.33 -21.45 4.52
C ALA A 437 2.73 -20.51 5.60
N ASP A 438 3.03 -19.22 5.52
CA ASP A 438 2.41 -18.22 6.39
C ASP A 438 0.90 -18.10 6.16
N PHE A 439 0.45 -18.13 4.91
CA PHE A 439 -0.97 -18.12 4.57
C PHE A 439 -1.71 -19.32 5.19
N TRP A 440 -1.14 -20.52 5.11
CA TRP A 440 -1.73 -21.71 5.74
C TRP A 440 -1.76 -21.63 7.26
N ALA A 441 -0.72 -21.07 7.89
CA ALA A 441 -0.70 -20.81 9.32
C ALA A 441 -1.78 -19.81 9.74
N ASP A 442 -1.98 -18.74 8.97
CA ASP A 442 -3.05 -17.77 9.21
C ASP A 442 -4.44 -18.39 8.99
N LEU A 443 -4.58 -19.26 8.00
CA LEU A 443 -5.83 -19.97 7.70
C LEU A 443 -6.27 -20.89 8.84
N ALA A 444 -5.32 -21.50 9.57
CA ALA A 444 -5.61 -22.33 10.74
C ALA A 444 -6.23 -21.54 11.90
N GLU A 445 -6.04 -20.23 11.92
CA GLU A 445 -6.62 -19.28 12.90
C GLU A 445 -7.90 -18.60 12.37
N CYS A 446 -8.45 -19.11 11.26
CA CYS A 446 -9.63 -18.55 10.60
C CYS A 446 -10.88 -19.43 10.72
N GLU A 447 -12.04 -18.78 10.62
CA GLU A 447 -13.32 -19.43 10.34
C GLU A 447 -13.69 -19.23 8.86
N GLU A 448 -14.03 -20.31 8.15
CA GLU A 448 -14.53 -20.21 6.78
C GLU A 448 -15.96 -19.67 6.77
N VAL A 449 -16.22 -18.66 5.93
CA VAL A 449 -17.56 -18.07 5.80
C VAL A 449 -18.48 -19.03 5.06
N ASN A 450 -19.40 -19.63 5.81
CA ASN A 450 -20.42 -20.48 5.22
C ASN A 450 -21.45 -19.65 4.44
N ARG A 451 -21.67 -19.99 3.16
CA ARG A 451 -22.60 -19.28 2.27
C ARG A 451 -24.04 -19.27 2.78
N SER A 452 -24.60 -20.42 3.17
CA SER A 452 -26.02 -20.49 3.58
C SER A 452 -26.27 -19.69 4.86
N HIS A 453 -25.31 -19.73 5.79
CA HIS A 453 -25.34 -18.89 6.98
C HIS A 453 -25.21 -17.39 6.64
N PHE A 454 -24.27 -17.02 5.77
CA PHE A 454 -24.06 -15.62 5.39
C PHE A 454 -25.29 -15.01 4.70
N GLN A 455 -26.04 -15.79 3.91
CA GLN A 455 -27.28 -15.31 3.29
C GLN A 455 -28.40 -15.02 4.30
N GLN A 456 -28.39 -15.69 5.45
CA GLN A 456 -29.37 -15.52 6.52
C GLN A 456 -29.03 -14.39 7.51
N ARG A 457 -27.93 -13.65 7.27
CA ARG A 457 -27.51 -12.56 8.14
C ARG A 457 -28.61 -11.50 8.35
N PRO A 458 -28.66 -10.82 9.51
CA PRO A 458 -29.75 -9.91 9.86
C PRO A 458 -29.94 -8.76 8.88
N ALA A 459 -31.19 -8.31 8.71
CA ALA A 459 -31.53 -7.21 7.79
C ALA A 459 -30.76 -5.91 8.10
N ARG A 460 -30.48 -5.63 9.39
CA ARG A 460 -29.67 -4.47 9.80
C ARG A 460 -28.25 -4.54 9.26
N GLN A 461 -27.64 -5.74 9.25
CA GLN A 461 -26.32 -5.94 8.68
C GLN A 461 -26.35 -5.75 7.15
N LYS A 462 -27.34 -6.34 6.47
CA LYS A 462 -27.53 -6.15 5.01
C LYS A 462 -27.67 -4.67 4.63
N ALA A 463 -28.46 -3.91 5.37
CA ALA A 463 -28.61 -2.48 5.15
C ALA A 463 -27.28 -1.72 5.33
N GLY A 464 -26.51 -2.05 6.37
CA GLY A 464 -25.18 -1.48 6.60
C GLY A 464 -24.20 -1.78 5.46
N GLU A 465 -24.17 -3.03 4.98
CA GLU A 465 -23.35 -3.45 3.83
C GLU A 465 -23.73 -2.71 2.54
N ILE A 466 -25.02 -2.49 2.28
CA ILE A 466 -25.49 -1.73 1.11
C ILE A 466 -24.98 -0.29 1.15
N VAL A 467 -25.19 0.39 2.28
CA VAL A 467 -24.72 1.79 2.45
C VAL A 467 -23.20 1.87 2.32
N ALA A 468 -22.48 0.93 2.94
CA ALA A 468 -21.03 0.88 2.87
C ALA A 468 -20.53 0.62 1.43
N ARG A 469 -21.19 -0.28 0.67
CA ARG A 469 -20.86 -0.56 -0.74
C ARG A 469 -21.01 0.66 -1.65
N MET A 470 -22.01 1.50 -1.39
CA MET A 470 -22.19 2.75 -2.13
C MET A 470 -21.07 3.77 -1.84
N LEU A 471 -20.41 3.65 -0.68
CA LEU A 471 -19.28 4.49 -0.28
C LEU A 471 -17.92 3.90 -0.66
N SER A 472 -17.84 2.63 -1.09
CA SER A 472 -16.60 1.95 -1.53
C SER A 472 -15.68 2.78 -2.45
N PRO A 473 -16.18 3.58 -3.41
CA PRO A 473 -15.31 4.39 -4.28
C PRO A 473 -14.51 5.49 -3.54
N LEU A 474 -14.88 5.78 -2.29
CA LEU A 474 -14.24 6.74 -1.40
C LEU A 474 -13.40 6.06 -0.30
N LEU A 475 -13.49 4.73 -0.17
CA LEU A 475 -12.85 3.93 0.87
C LEU A 475 -11.51 3.37 0.43
#